data_AF-A0AA96MIW4-F1
#
_entry.id   AF-A0AA96MIW4-F1
#
_cell.length_a   1.000
_cell.length_b   1.000
_cell.length_c   1.000
_cell.angle_alpha   90.00
_cell.angle_beta   90.00
_cell.angle_gamma   90.00
#
_symmetry.space_group_name_H-M   'P 1'
#
loop_
_entity.id
_entity.type
_entity.pdbx_description
1 polymer ?
#
loop_
_entity_poly.entity_id
_entity_poly.type
_entity_poly.pdbx_seq_one_letter_code
_entity_poly.pdbx_strand_id
1 'polypeptide(L)'
;MNNSNHMLRASGILVTITMLLMLLAGCNNNNMPNDTMNPSPDLSSTPTSTLPQTPSQTPSPTQIGETKTFSDGGLKLEVTNVYEVRTESMNDDGGNPWEYSVFVCYPSASVTVLTAGMSDVTITADGKSHANWGVLLASGGRKEIMDNMNSFHVTSDTLGIYNLESSMYVLKLEIYKNDK
;
A
#
# COMPACT_ATOMS: atom_id res chain seq x y z
N MET A 1 -12.69 -46.84 -11.54
CA MET A 1 -11.27 -46.87 -11.17
C MET A 1 -10.85 -45.46 -10.84
N ASN A 2 -10.75 -45.18 -9.54
CA ASN A 2 -10.26 -43.94 -8.97
C ASN A 2 -8.74 -43.84 -9.18
N ASN A 3 -8.22 -42.63 -9.28
CA ASN A 3 -6.90 -42.29 -8.74
C ASN A 3 -6.82 -40.78 -8.50
N SER A 4 -7.24 -40.39 -7.29
CA SER A 4 -6.93 -39.10 -6.69
C SER A 4 -5.58 -39.24 -5.99
N ASN A 5 -4.54 -38.58 -6.50
CA ASN A 5 -3.29 -38.42 -5.76
C ASN A 5 -3.46 -37.28 -4.75
N HIS A 6 -3.85 -37.65 -3.52
CA HIS A 6 -3.75 -36.78 -2.36
C HIS A 6 -2.27 -36.60 -2.01
N MET A 7 -1.70 -35.45 -2.36
CA MET A 7 -0.41 -35.05 -1.79
C MET A 7 -0.67 -34.41 -0.43
N LEU A 8 -0.73 -35.24 0.62
CA LEU A 8 -0.54 -34.78 1.99
C LEU A 8 0.87 -34.21 2.09
N ARG A 9 0.98 -32.91 2.38
CA ARG A 9 2.20 -32.36 2.96
C ARG A 9 1.86 -31.86 4.36
N ALA A 10 2.25 -32.68 5.33
CA ALA A 10 2.36 -32.29 6.72
C ALA A 10 3.44 -31.21 6.84
N SER A 11 3.03 -29.97 7.11
CA SER A 11 3.95 -28.90 7.47
C SER A 11 4.01 -28.83 9.00
N GLY A 12 5.03 -29.48 9.56
CA GLY A 12 5.37 -29.39 10.98
C GLY A 12 5.86 -27.98 11.32
N ILE A 13 5.22 -27.39 12.31
CA ILE A 13 5.56 -26.11 12.92
C ILE A 13 6.88 -26.26 13.69
N LEU A 14 7.88 -25.45 13.38
CA LEU A 14 9.01 -25.22 14.28
C LEU A 14 9.33 -23.73 14.31
N VAL A 15 8.77 -23.04 15.31
CA VAL A 15 9.06 -21.64 15.63
C VAL A 15 10.35 -21.61 16.44
N THR A 16 11.42 -21.02 15.89
CA THR A 16 12.61 -20.64 16.66
C THR A 16 12.82 -19.13 16.54
N ILE A 17 12.44 -18.41 17.58
CA ILE A 17 12.69 -16.97 17.75
C ILE A 17 14.13 -16.78 18.20
N THR A 18 14.94 -16.07 17.41
CA THR A 18 16.21 -15.50 17.88
C THR A 18 16.24 -14.01 17.55
N MET A 19 16.03 -13.22 18.60
CA MET A 19 16.12 -11.76 18.63
C MET A 19 17.60 -11.36 18.74
N LEU A 20 18.11 -10.55 17.81
CA LEU A 20 19.41 -9.89 18.00
C LEU A 20 19.37 -8.45 17.45
N LEU A 21 19.19 -7.50 18.36
CA LEU A 21 19.45 -6.06 18.18
C LEU A 21 20.95 -5.81 18.37
N MET A 22 21.60 -5.09 17.45
CA MET A 22 22.73 -4.15 17.64
C MET A 22 22.95 -3.39 16.30
N LEU A 23 23.32 -2.12 16.16
CA LEU A 23 23.54 -0.93 16.98
C LEU A 23 23.62 0.24 15.96
N LEU A 24 23.03 1.40 16.26
CA LEU A 24 23.16 2.63 15.45
C LEU A 24 24.57 3.23 15.61
N ALA A 25 25.22 3.52 14.47
CA ALA A 25 26.37 4.42 14.36
C ALA A 25 25.99 5.52 13.33
N GLY A 26 26.28 6.80 13.51
CA GLY A 26 27.03 7.44 14.58
C GLY A 26 26.82 8.96 14.59
N CYS A 27 27.32 9.57 15.66
CA CYS A 27 27.45 11.01 15.82
C CYS A 27 28.55 11.56 14.90
N ASN A 28 28.39 12.77 14.38
CA ASN A 28 29.54 13.69 14.35
C ASN A 28 29.11 15.15 14.52
N ASN A 29 29.86 15.83 15.38
CA ASN A 29 29.62 17.16 15.93
C ASN A 29 30.49 18.25 15.27
N ASN A 30 30.16 19.50 15.63
CA ASN A 30 30.99 20.72 15.78
C ASN A 30 30.98 21.71 14.59
N ASN A 31 30.33 22.88 14.71
CA ASN A 31 30.78 24.14 15.36
C ASN A 31 31.97 24.79 14.61
N MET A 32 31.99 26.07 14.21
CA MET A 32 31.63 27.31 14.92
C MET A 32 31.53 28.53 13.91
N PRO A 33 31.14 29.74 14.38
CA PRO A 33 30.66 30.89 13.59
C PRO A 33 31.73 31.96 13.31
N ASN A 34 31.38 33.00 12.54
CA ASN A 34 32.03 34.31 12.65
C ASN A 34 31.12 35.49 12.24
N ASP A 35 30.63 36.21 13.25
CA ASP A 35 30.67 37.66 13.46
C ASP A 35 30.27 38.71 12.39
N THR A 36 29.22 39.46 12.80
CA THR A 36 29.18 40.93 12.98
C THR A 36 28.47 41.84 11.94
N MET A 37 27.77 42.82 12.53
CA MET A 37 26.68 43.72 12.11
C MET A 37 27.05 44.93 11.20
N ASN A 38 26.11 45.26 10.27
CA ASN A 38 25.41 46.56 9.95
C ASN A 38 26.22 47.88 9.72
N PRO A 39 25.73 48.97 9.04
CA PRO A 39 24.35 49.28 8.64
C PRO A 39 24.05 49.87 7.23
N SER A 40 22.73 49.93 6.96
CA SER A 40 21.89 50.51 5.88
C SER A 40 22.33 51.85 5.23
N PRO A 41 21.77 52.27 4.05
CA PRO A 41 20.37 52.73 3.96
C PRO A 41 19.57 52.35 2.68
N ASP A 42 18.25 52.40 2.85
CA ASP A 42 17.15 52.59 1.88
C ASP A 42 17.46 52.62 0.38
N LEU A 43 16.70 51.83 -0.39
CA LEU A 43 16.11 52.24 -1.67
C LEU A 43 14.95 51.32 -2.07
N SER A 44 13.75 51.88 -1.94
CA SER A 44 12.48 51.39 -2.50
C SER A 44 12.60 51.08 -4.00
N SER A 45 12.32 49.84 -4.38
CA SER A 45 11.72 49.53 -5.68
C SER A 45 11.03 48.16 -5.63
N THR A 46 9.71 48.18 -5.78
CA THR A 46 8.87 46.99 -5.90
C THR A 46 9.04 46.41 -7.31
N PRO A 47 9.52 45.17 -7.50
CA PRO A 47 9.29 44.49 -8.76
C PRO A 47 7.90 43.84 -8.70
N THR A 48 6.99 44.32 -9.55
CA THR A 48 5.75 43.58 -9.89
C THR A 48 6.16 42.27 -10.54
N SER A 49 6.26 41.21 -9.73
CA SER A 49 6.46 39.85 -10.21
C SER A 49 5.10 39.34 -10.71
N THR A 50 4.87 39.50 -12.01
CA THR A 50 3.85 38.72 -12.71
C THR A 50 4.34 37.28 -12.73
N LEU A 51 3.96 36.49 -11.72
CA LEU A 51 4.11 35.04 -11.78
C LEU A 51 3.38 34.55 -13.04
N PRO A 52 4.02 33.80 -13.95
CA PRO A 52 3.25 33.00 -14.88
C PRO A 52 2.42 32.03 -14.04
N GLN A 53 1.09 32.15 -14.13
CA GLN A 53 0.19 31.17 -13.54
C GLN A 53 0.46 29.83 -14.23
N THR A 54 1.21 28.96 -13.56
CA THR A 54 1.29 27.56 -13.93
C THR A 54 -0.14 27.02 -13.89
N PRO A 55 -0.68 26.49 -15.00
CA PRO A 55 -1.99 25.85 -14.94
C PRO A 55 -1.86 24.63 -14.03
N SER A 56 -2.45 24.73 -12.83
CA SER A 56 -2.84 23.56 -12.04
C SER A 56 -3.80 22.74 -12.90
N GLN A 57 -3.24 21.79 -13.65
CA GLN A 57 -4.04 20.76 -14.29
C GLN A 57 -4.33 19.75 -13.19
N THR A 58 -5.36 20.07 -12.41
CA THR A 58 -6.22 19.04 -11.82
C THR A 58 -6.55 18.05 -12.93
N PRO A 59 -6.40 16.73 -12.72
CA PRO A 59 -6.75 15.74 -13.73
C PRO A 59 -8.15 16.03 -14.25
N SER A 60 -8.28 16.07 -15.59
CA SER A 60 -9.57 16.34 -16.22
C SER A 60 -10.57 15.28 -15.74
N PRO A 61 -11.81 15.65 -15.36
CA PRO A 61 -12.82 14.74 -14.82
C PRO A 61 -13.27 13.63 -15.81
N THR A 62 -12.67 13.54 -16.99
CA THR A 62 -13.02 12.62 -18.08
C THR A 62 -12.09 11.41 -18.21
N GLN A 63 -11.07 11.25 -17.35
CA GLN A 63 -10.24 10.03 -17.37
C GLN A 63 -11.05 8.85 -16.81
N ILE A 64 -11.43 7.95 -17.72
CA ILE A 64 -12.17 6.72 -17.42
C ILE A 64 -11.24 5.54 -17.71
N GLY A 65 -10.87 4.84 -16.65
CA GLY A 65 -10.16 3.56 -16.68
C GLY A 65 -11.13 2.39 -16.70
N GLU A 66 -10.59 1.19 -16.68
CA GLU A 66 -11.35 -0.06 -16.72
C GLU A 66 -11.76 -0.52 -15.32
N THR A 67 -12.85 -1.29 -15.25
CA THR A 67 -13.13 -2.10 -14.06
C THR A 67 -12.38 -3.41 -14.16
N LYS A 68 -11.58 -3.75 -13.15
CA LYS A 68 -10.79 -4.98 -13.07
C LYS A 68 -11.19 -5.80 -11.85
N THR A 69 -11.15 -7.11 -12.00
CA THR A 69 -11.27 -8.04 -10.87
C THR A 69 -9.88 -8.49 -10.42
N PHE A 70 -9.67 -8.58 -9.12
CA PHE A 70 -8.49 -9.19 -8.50
C PHE A 70 -8.91 -10.42 -7.69
N SER A 71 -8.08 -11.46 -7.65
CA SER A 71 -8.36 -12.66 -6.86
C SER A 71 -7.07 -13.29 -6.36
N ASP A 72 -7.00 -13.55 -5.05
CA ASP A 72 -5.85 -14.21 -4.40
C ASP A 72 -6.31 -14.89 -3.11
N GLY A 73 -5.91 -16.15 -2.87
CA GLY A 73 -6.16 -16.83 -1.58
C GLY A 73 -7.62 -16.88 -1.09
N GLY A 74 -8.61 -16.76 -1.98
CA GLY A 74 -10.04 -16.68 -1.62
C GLY A 74 -10.59 -15.25 -1.46
N LEU A 75 -9.72 -14.24 -1.43
CA LEU A 75 -10.09 -12.84 -1.63
C LEU A 75 -10.50 -12.63 -3.08
N LYS A 76 -11.61 -11.91 -3.29
CA LYS A 76 -12.03 -11.42 -4.61
C LYS A 76 -12.50 -9.99 -4.52
N LEU A 77 -11.89 -9.12 -5.33
CA LEU A 77 -12.17 -7.68 -5.36
C LEU A 77 -12.56 -7.25 -6.77
N GLU A 78 -13.40 -6.22 -6.85
CA GLU A 78 -13.59 -5.41 -8.05
C GLU A 78 -13.02 -4.02 -7.80
N VAL A 79 -12.19 -3.52 -8.71
CA VAL A 79 -11.57 -2.20 -8.64
C VAL A 79 -11.98 -1.41 -9.88
N THR A 80 -12.56 -0.24 -9.68
CA THR A 80 -12.99 0.64 -10.78
C THR A 80 -11.90 1.62 -11.17
N ASN A 81 -12.03 2.21 -12.37
CA ASN A 81 -11.17 3.28 -12.86
C ASN A 81 -9.67 2.93 -12.88
N VAL A 82 -9.35 1.67 -13.18
CA VAL A 82 -7.97 1.17 -13.28
C VAL A 82 -7.38 1.60 -14.63
N TYR A 83 -6.24 2.28 -14.57
CA TYR A 83 -5.46 2.72 -15.72
C TYR A 83 -4.51 1.62 -16.21
N GLU A 84 -3.76 1.02 -15.28
CA GLU A 84 -2.72 0.04 -15.58
C GLU A 84 -2.69 -1.04 -14.49
N VAL A 85 -2.38 -2.26 -14.92
CA VAL A 85 -2.06 -3.36 -14.02
C VAL A 85 -0.66 -3.85 -14.35
N ARG A 86 0.19 -3.94 -13.33
CA ARG A 86 1.54 -4.50 -13.43
C ARG A 86 1.82 -5.46 -12.27
N THR A 87 2.91 -6.22 -12.39
CA THR A 87 3.41 -7.08 -11.32
C THR A 87 4.71 -6.49 -10.78
N GLU A 88 4.83 -6.43 -9.46
CA GLU A 88 6.07 -6.08 -8.76
C GLU A 88 6.48 -7.25 -7.85
N SER A 89 7.74 -7.24 -7.42
CA SER A 89 8.25 -8.23 -6.47
C SER A 89 8.94 -7.56 -5.28
N MET A 90 8.89 -8.22 -4.14
CA MET A 90 9.65 -7.88 -2.94
C MET A 90 10.14 -9.17 -2.29
N ASN A 91 11.22 -9.11 -1.50
CA ASN A 91 11.63 -10.27 -0.74
C ASN A 91 10.85 -10.33 0.57
N ASP A 92 10.42 -11.53 0.97
CA ASP A 92 9.94 -11.79 2.32
C ASP A 92 11.09 -11.70 3.35
N ASP A 93 10.76 -11.83 4.63
CA ASP A 93 11.75 -11.80 5.71
C ASP A 93 12.79 -12.94 5.62
N GLY A 94 12.49 -14.00 4.86
CA GLY A 94 13.39 -15.12 4.55
C GLY A 94 14.25 -14.89 3.30
N GLY A 95 14.10 -13.76 2.60
CA GLY A 95 14.80 -13.45 1.37
C GLY A 95 14.20 -14.09 0.11
N ASN A 96 13.04 -14.74 0.20
CA ASN A 96 12.37 -15.33 -0.96
C ASN A 96 11.61 -14.25 -1.74
N PRO A 97 11.68 -14.26 -3.08
CA PRO A 97 10.89 -13.33 -3.88
C PRO A 97 9.40 -13.63 -3.74
N TRP A 98 8.63 -12.59 -3.53
CA TRP A 98 7.18 -12.57 -3.45
C TRP A 98 6.64 -11.58 -4.48
N GLU A 99 5.80 -12.05 -5.38
CA GLU A 99 5.17 -11.22 -6.40
C GLU A 99 3.79 -10.74 -5.96
N TYR A 100 3.44 -9.51 -6.34
CA TYR A 100 2.14 -8.92 -6.08
C TYR A 100 1.69 -8.05 -7.26
N SER A 101 0.38 -7.90 -7.41
CA SER A 101 -0.19 -7.00 -8.42
C SER A 101 -0.13 -5.56 -7.96
N VAL A 102 0.06 -4.62 -8.88
CA VAL A 102 -0.10 -3.18 -8.66
C VAL A 102 -1.14 -2.65 -9.62
N PHE A 103 -2.20 -2.07 -9.08
CA PHE A 103 -3.23 -1.39 -9.86
C PHE A 103 -3.00 0.10 -9.75
N VAL A 104 -2.63 0.73 -10.88
CA VAL A 104 -2.62 2.18 -11.00
C VAL A 104 -4.02 2.62 -11.36
N CYS A 105 -4.58 3.47 -10.53
CA CYS A 105 -5.98 3.88 -10.59
C CYS A 105 -6.07 5.37 -10.85
N TYR A 106 -6.96 5.78 -11.75
CA TYR A 106 -7.33 7.19 -11.84
C TYR A 106 -8.05 7.64 -10.56
N PRO A 107 -8.07 8.96 -10.27
CA PRO A 107 -8.87 9.51 -9.19
C PRO A 107 -10.33 9.03 -9.26
N SER A 108 -11.01 8.95 -8.10
CA SER A 108 -12.36 8.38 -7.94
C SER A 108 -12.49 6.87 -8.08
N ALA A 109 -11.41 6.12 -8.28
CA ALA A 109 -11.44 4.67 -8.18
C ALA A 109 -12.01 4.18 -6.84
N SER A 110 -12.70 3.05 -6.88
CA SER A 110 -13.28 2.40 -5.71
C SER A 110 -13.02 0.90 -5.75
N VAL A 111 -12.89 0.31 -4.58
CA VAL A 111 -12.76 -1.13 -4.38
C VAL A 111 -14.04 -1.67 -3.77
N THR A 112 -14.60 -2.71 -4.37
CA THR A 112 -15.72 -3.49 -3.86
C THR A 112 -15.23 -4.88 -3.50
N VAL A 113 -15.57 -5.34 -2.29
CA VAL A 113 -15.26 -6.70 -1.84
C VAL A 113 -16.35 -7.63 -2.35
N LEU A 114 -16.00 -8.54 -3.25
CA LEU A 114 -16.91 -9.57 -3.77
C LEU A 114 -16.89 -10.82 -2.88
N THR A 115 -15.74 -11.15 -2.33
CA THR A 115 -15.55 -12.23 -1.35
C THR A 115 -14.34 -11.88 -0.50
N ALA A 116 -14.48 -11.92 0.82
CA ALA A 116 -13.38 -11.59 1.73
C ALA A 116 -12.47 -12.80 2.01
N GLY A 117 -12.88 -14.03 1.71
CA GLY A 117 -12.05 -15.21 1.92
C GLY A 117 -11.60 -15.33 3.38
N MET A 118 -12.53 -15.16 4.32
CA MET A 118 -12.28 -15.19 5.76
C MET A 118 -11.88 -16.59 6.23
N SER A 119 -11.29 -16.70 7.41
CA SER A 119 -10.80 -17.97 7.96
C SER A 119 -11.94 -18.95 8.27
N ASP A 120 -11.64 -20.24 8.19
CA ASP A 120 -12.58 -21.30 8.53
C ASP A 120 -12.74 -21.39 10.06
N VAL A 121 -13.99 -21.32 10.53
CA VAL A 121 -14.35 -21.41 11.95
C VAL A 121 -13.85 -22.69 12.62
N THR A 122 -13.68 -23.77 11.85
CA THR A 122 -13.30 -25.09 12.37
C THR A 122 -11.83 -25.19 12.76
N ILE A 123 -10.98 -24.28 12.27
CA ILE A 123 -9.54 -24.25 12.54
C ILE A 123 -9.13 -23.10 13.48
N THR A 124 -10.06 -22.19 13.78
CA THR A 124 -9.83 -21.04 14.66
C THR A 124 -10.06 -21.40 16.12
N ALA A 125 -9.18 -20.94 17.02
CA ALA A 125 -9.24 -21.29 18.44
C ALA A 125 -10.51 -20.82 19.17
N ASP A 126 -11.12 -19.73 18.70
CA ASP A 126 -12.35 -19.16 19.27
C ASP A 126 -13.62 -19.60 18.54
N GLY A 127 -13.49 -20.46 17.52
CA GLY A 127 -14.60 -20.95 16.71
C GLY A 127 -15.28 -19.86 15.86
N LYS A 128 -14.59 -18.77 15.55
CA LYS A 128 -15.11 -17.64 14.77
C LYS A 128 -14.32 -17.43 13.50
N SER A 129 -14.98 -16.90 12.48
CA SER A 129 -14.30 -16.52 11.24
C SER A 129 -13.65 -15.16 11.42
N HIS A 130 -12.40 -15.04 10.97
CA HIS A 130 -11.59 -13.83 11.06
C HIS A 130 -11.16 -13.37 9.68
N ALA A 131 -10.94 -12.07 9.53
CA ALA A 131 -10.36 -11.54 8.30
C ALA A 131 -8.98 -12.16 8.07
N ASN A 132 -8.70 -12.57 6.83
CA ASN A 132 -7.36 -12.95 6.39
C ASN A 132 -6.62 -11.79 5.73
N TRP A 133 -7.34 -10.73 5.35
CA TRP A 133 -6.83 -9.61 4.56
C TRP A 133 -7.15 -8.27 5.20
N GLY A 134 -6.29 -7.29 4.95
CA GLY A 134 -6.48 -5.92 5.40
C GLY A 134 -6.14 -4.91 4.34
N VAL A 135 -6.78 -3.75 4.41
CA VAL A 135 -6.36 -2.53 3.72
C VAL A 135 -5.27 -1.88 4.57
N LEU A 136 -4.08 -1.71 4.00
CA LEU A 136 -3.02 -0.93 4.62
C LEU A 136 -3.23 0.56 4.34
N LEU A 137 -3.20 1.35 5.40
CA LEU A 137 -3.30 2.80 5.33
C LEU A 137 -1.91 3.46 5.40
N ALA A 138 -1.77 4.67 4.87
CA ALA A 138 -0.51 5.41 4.91
C ALA A 138 -0.08 5.78 6.35
N SER A 139 -1.05 5.85 7.27
CA SER A 139 -0.80 5.95 8.72
C SER A 139 -0.11 4.72 9.33
N GLY A 140 0.02 3.61 8.59
CA GLY A 140 0.40 2.29 9.11
C GLY A 140 -0.77 1.54 9.76
N GLY A 141 -1.93 2.19 9.88
CA GLY A 141 -3.18 1.57 10.32
C GLY A 141 -3.67 0.51 9.34
N ARG A 142 -4.45 -0.42 9.86
CA ARG A 142 -4.90 -1.62 9.15
C ARG A 142 -6.41 -1.75 9.33
N LYS A 143 -7.14 -1.84 8.23
CA LYS A 143 -8.58 -2.07 8.23
C LYS A 143 -8.89 -3.46 7.70
N GLU A 144 -9.47 -4.30 8.54
CA GLU A 144 -9.85 -5.66 8.16
C GLU A 144 -10.86 -5.67 7.00
N ILE A 145 -10.68 -6.62 6.09
CA ILE A 145 -11.59 -6.88 4.98
C ILE A 145 -12.53 -8.00 5.40
N MET A 146 -13.81 -7.66 5.52
CA MET A 146 -14.89 -8.57 5.91
C MET A 146 -15.86 -8.77 4.75
N ASP A 147 -16.58 -9.88 4.77
CA ASP A 147 -17.69 -10.08 3.84
C ASP A 147 -18.76 -9.00 4.04
N ASN A 148 -19.41 -8.59 2.94
CA ASN A 148 -20.46 -7.57 2.90
C ASN A 148 -20.02 -6.19 3.42
N MET A 149 -18.71 -5.92 3.45
CA MET A 149 -18.19 -4.58 3.73
C MET A 149 -18.57 -3.61 2.60
N ASN A 150 -18.90 -2.37 2.97
CA ASN A 150 -19.12 -1.29 1.99
C ASN A 150 -17.87 -1.05 1.14
N SER A 151 -18.07 -0.75 -0.14
CA SER A 151 -17.00 -0.31 -1.02
C SER A 151 -16.28 0.92 -0.45
N PHE A 152 -15.00 1.06 -0.78
CA PHE A 152 -14.18 2.17 -0.32
C PHE A 152 -13.43 2.81 -1.49
N HIS A 153 -13.15 4.11 -1.38
CA HIS A 153 -12.40 4.83 -2.40
C HIS A 153 -10.91 4.53 -2.29
N VAL A 154 -10.25 4.45 -3.43
CA VAL A 154 -8.80 4.49 -3.51
C VAL A 154 -8.39 5.95 -3.31
N THR A 155 -7.72 6.22 -2.19
CA THR A 155 -7.22 7.55 -1.83
C THR A 155 -5.71 7.51 -1.66
N SER A 156 -5.06 8.65 -1.46
CA SER A 156 -3.63 8.69 -1.14
C SER A 156 -3.29 8.02 0.19
N ASP A 157 -4.27 7.82 1.07
CA ASP A 157 -4.10 7.07 2.32
C ASP A 157 -4.24 5.55 2.10
N THR A 158 -4.73 5.08 0.97
CA THR A 158 -4.92 3.66 0.69
C THR A 158 -3.71 3.09 -0.05
N LEU A 159 -2.86 2.31 0.63
CA LEU A 159 -1.63 1.79 0.02
C LEU A 159 -1.85 0.46 -0.72
N GLY A 160 -2.77 -0.37 -0.23
CA GLY A 160 -3.04 -1.66 -0.85
C GLY A 160 -3.67 -2.66 0.11
N ILE A 161 -3.72 -3.90 -0.34
CA ILE A 161 -4.29 -5.05 0.32
C ILE A 161 -3.16 -6.03 0.64
N TYR A 162 -3.16 -6.52 1.86
CA TYR A 162 -2.13 -7.41 2.36
C TYR A 162 -2.74 -8.54 3.20
N ASN A 163 -2.01 -9.64 3.31
CA ASN A 163 -2.35 -10.76 4.17
C ASN A 163 -2.06 -10.42 5.63
N LEU A 164 -3.05 -10.54 6.53
CA LEU A 164 -2.92 -10.14 7.93
C LEU A 164 -1.90 -10.98 8.71
N GLU A 165 -1.77 -12.26 8.37
CA GLU A 165 -0.87 -13.20 9.03
C GLU A 165 0.59 -12.96 8.61
N SER A 166 0.85 -12.86 7.30
CA SER A 166 2.22 -12.68 6.79
C SER A 166 2.67 -11.23 6.68
N SER A 167 1.75 -10.26 6.79
CA SER A 167 2.02 -8.84 6.53
C SER A 167 2.53 -8.53 5.12
N MET A 168 2.28 -9.40 4.14
CA MET A 168 2.74 -9.26 2.75
C MET A 168 1.64 -8.72 1.83
N TYR A 169 2.00 -7.80 0.92
CA TYR A 169 1.08 -7.31 -0.12
C TYR A 169 0.63 -8.44 -1.05
N VAL A 170 -0.65 -8.43 -1.41
CA VAL A 170 -1.18 -9.20 -2.54
C VAL A 170 -1.61 -8.30 -3.68
N LEU A 171 -2.02 -7.07 -3.34
CA LEU A 171 -2.38 -6.01 -4.28
C LEU A 171 -1.93 -4.66 -3.74
N LYS A 172 -1.15 -3.90 -4.51
CA LYS A 172 -0.84 -2.50 -4.23
C LYS A 172 -1.77 -1.60 -5.03
N LEU A 173 -2.20 -0.49 -4.42
CA LEU A 173 -3.06 0.51 -5.06
C LEU A 173 -2.29 1.82 -5.17
N GLU A 174 -2.19 2.35 -6.39
CA GLU A 174 -1.54 3.62 -6.65
C GLU A 174 -2.51 4.57 -7.32
N ILE A 175 -2.46 5.85 -6.94
CA ILE A 175 -3.16 6.89 -7.69
C ILE A 175 -2.27 7.32 -8.85
N TYR A 176 -2.83 7.29 -10.05
CA TYR A 176 -2.21 7.82 -11.25
C TYR A 176 -1.78 9.28 -11.05
N LYS A 177 -0.51 9.56 -11.31
CA LYS A 177 0.05 10.91 -11.31
C LYS A 177 0.41 11.25 -12.74
N ASN A 178 -0.06 12.40 -13.21
CA ASN A 178 0.50 13.00 -14.42
C ASN A 178 1.86 13.57 -14.03
N ASP A 179 2.94 12.83 -14.33
CA ASP A 179 4.27 13.39 -14.29
C ASP A 179 4.35 14.44 -15.41
N LYS A 180 4.41 15.71 -15.02
CA LYS A 180 4.60 16.84 -15.92
C LYS A 180 6.07 17.24 -15.96
#